data_AF-A0A965NJZ1-F1
#
_entry.id   AF-A0A965NJZ1-F1
#
_cell.length_a   1.000
_cell.length_b   1.000
_cell.length_c   1.000
_cell.angle_alpha   90.00
_cell.angle_beta   90.00
_cell.angle_gamma   90.00
#
_symmetry.space_group_name_H-M   'P 1'
#
loop_
_entity.id
_entity.type
_entity.pdbx_description
1 polymer ?
#
loop_
_entity_poly.entity_id
_entity_poly.type
_entity_poly.pdbx_seq_one_letter_code
_entity_poly.pdbx_strand_id
1 'polypeptide(L)'
;MSRSKKSKKPDHRAREFIAEANEEALFLDPPETYDAAIIGRTSGSFPVAIYDYQLLIDRLIDIEELTEEQAIDHIEYNILGSIGAENFPVVMNQLPPDDDDSQK
;
A
#
# COMPACT_ATOMS: atom_id res chain seq x y z
N MET A 1 -13.43 2.43 19.08
CA MET A 1 -13.14 0.99 19.17
C MET A 1 -11.84 0.71 18.45
N SER A 2 -10.82 0.23 19.16
CA SER A 2 -9.48 0.02 18.61
C SER A 2 -9.51 -1.04 17.51
N ARG A 3 -9.23 -0.65 16.26
CA ARG A 3 -8.82 -1.62 15.24
C ARG A 3 -7.51 -2.22 15.73
N SER A 4 -7.52 -3.52 16.00
CA SER A 4 -6.36 -4.26 16.45
C SER A 4 -5.21 -4.00 15.47
N LYS A 5 -4.18 -3.27 15.90
CA LYS A 5 -2.90 -3.13 15.20
C LYS A 5 -2.21 -4.49 15.17
N LYS A 6 -2.72 -5.42 14.37
CA LYS A 6 -1.99 -6.65 14.07
C LYS A 6 -0.99 -6.27 12.99
N SER A 7 0.26 -6.12 13.39
CA SER A 7 1.40 -5.99 12.49
C SER A 7 1.35 -7.18 11.51
N LYS A 8 0.81 -6.95 10.31
CA LYS A 8 0.79 -7.95 9.22
C LYS A 8 2.26 -8.28 8.93
N LYS A 9 2.66 -9.54 8.90
CA LYS A 9 4.01 -9.85 8.41
C LYS A 9 4.03 -9.65 6.88
N PRO A 10 5.17 -9.32 6.27
CA PRO A 10 5.27 -9.29 4.81
C PRO A 10 4.84 -10.66 4.27
N ASP A 11 3.81 -10.65 3.44
CA ASP A 11 3.29 -11.84 2.77
C ASP A 11 3.75 -11.78 1.32
N HIS A 12 4.94 -12.33 1.05
CA HIS A 12 5.52 -12.36 -0.29
C HIS A 12 4.67 -13.14 -1.30
N ARG A 13 3.72 -13.96 -0.82
CA ARG A 13 2.78 -14.69 -1.68
C ARG A 13 1.92 -13.76 -2.52
N ALA A 14 1.54 -12.59 -1.98
CA ALA A 14 0.77 -11.61 -2.72
C ALA A 14 1.60 -11.06 -3.91
N ARG A 15 2.86 -10.73 -3.65
CA ARG A 15 3.80 -10.27 -4.68
C ARG A 15 4.02 -11.31 -5.76
N GLU A 16 4.35 -12.55 -5.38
CA GLU A 16 4.57 -13.65 -6.32
C GLU A 16 3.36 -13.88 -7.22
N PHE A 17 2.15 -13.94 -6.63
CA PHE A 17 0.91 -14.13 -7.39
C PHE A 17 0.62 -13.00 -8.40
N ILE A 18 1.05 -11.77 -8.10
CA ILE A 18 0.90 -10.64 -9.02
C ILE A 18 1.95 -10.73 -10.13
N ALA A 19 3.20 -11.03 -9.78
CA ALA A 19 4.30 -11.18 -10.72
C ALA A 19 4.09 -12.34 -11.72
N GLU A 20 3.48 -13.45 -11.28
CA GLU A 20 3.09 -14.56 -12.17
C GLU A 20 2.05 -14.14 -13.23
N ALA A 21 1.21 -13.16 -12.92
CA ALA A 21 0.17 -12.68 -13.83
C ALA A 21 0.60 -11.48 -14.68
N ASN A 22 1.61 -10.74 -14.23
CA ASN A 22 2.21 -9.63 -14.94
C ASN A 22 3.69 -9.54 -14.56
N GLU A 23 4.55 -10.11 -15.40
CA GLU A 23 6.01 -10.11 -15.17
C GLU A 23 6.60 -8.70 -15.17
N GLU A 24 5.92 -7.74 -15.79
CA GLU A 24 6.31 -6.33 -15.84
C GLU A 24 5.74 -5.50 -14.68
N ALA A 25 4.97 -6.10 -13.76
CA ALA A 25 4.45 -5.42 -12.59
C ALA A 25 5.58 -4.87 -11.72
N LEU A 26 5.53 -3.56 -11.45
CA LEU A 26 6.44 -2.91 -10.52
C LEU A 26 5.93 -3.05 -9.09
N PHE A 27 6.87 -3.14 -8.15
CA PHE A 27 6.62 -3.22 -6.72
C PHE A 27 7.48 -2.17 -6.01
N LEU A 28 7.03 -1.73 -4.85
CA LEU A 28 7.81 -0.84 -4.01
C LEU A 28 8.98 -1.62 -3.38
N ASP A 29 10.12 -0.93 -3.20
CA ASP A 29 11.37 -1.50 -2.70
C ASP A 29 11.86 -0.67 -1.49
N PRO A 30 12.22 -1.28 -0.35
CA PRO A 30 12.46 -2.72 -0.20
C PRO A 30 11.21 -3.57 0.15
N PRO A 31 11.16 -4.85 -0.27
CA PRO A 31 9.97 -5.70 -0.10
C PRO A 31 9.61 -5.98 1.36
N GLU A 32 10.60 -6.14 2.24
CA GLU A 32 10.41 -6.32 3.68
C GLU A 32 9.61 -5.20 4.33
N THR A 33 9.74 -3.98 3.79
CA THR A 33 9.01 -2.80 4.25
C THR A 33 7.62 -2.75 3.63
N TYR A 34 7.52 -2.91 2.32
CA TYR A 34 6.29 -2.56 1.61
C TYR A 34 5.33 -3.72 1.32
N ASP A 35 5.79 -4.96 1.14
CA ASP A 35 4.92 -6.08 0.72
C ASP A 35 3.77 -6.33 1.70
N ALA A 36 3.97 -6.03 2.99
CA ALA A 36 2.95 -6.14 4.02
C ALA A 36 1.77 -5.17 3.85
N ALA A 37 1.96 -4.09 3.08
CA ALA A 37 0.93 -3.11 2.75
C ALA A 37 0.15 -3.45 1.46
N ILE A 38 0.50 -4.53 0.76
CA ILE A 38 -0.29 -5.02 -0.38
C ILE A 38 -1.64 -5.53 0.12
N ILE A 39 -2.72 -4.98 -0.44
CA ILE A 39 -4.10 -5.36 -0.15
C ILE A 39 -4.81 -6.02 -1.32
N GLY A 40 -4.21 -6.00 -2.52
CA GLY A 40 -4.76 -6.66 -3.69
C GLY A 40 -4.00 -6.31 -4.97
N ARG A 41 -4.68 -6.49 -6.11
CA ARG A 41 -4.19 -6.13 -7.44
C ARG A 41 -5.33 -5.57 -8.29
N THR A 42 -5.00 -4.77 -9.30
CA THR A 42 -5.98 -4.35 -10.30
C THR A 42 -6.49 -5.56 -11.10
N SER A 43 -7.68 -5.43 -11.68
CA SER A 43 -8.21 -6.44 -12.62
C SER A 43 -7.84 -6.08 -14.05
N GLY A 44 -7.73 -7.07 -14.93
CA GLY A 44 -7.40 -6.87 -16.35
C GLY A 44 -6.25 -7.76 -16.81
N SER A 45 -5.76 -7.51 -18.03
CA SER A 45 -4.69 -8.29 -18.65
C SER A 45 -3.30 -7.99 -18.08
N PHE A 46 -3.11 -6.81 -17.49
CA PHE A 46 -1.84 -6.37 -16.88
C PHE A 46 -2.11 -5.91 -15.44
N PRO A 47 -2.40 -6.84 -14.52
CA PRO A 47 -2.65 -6.48 -13.13
C PRO A 47 -1.41 -5.87 -12.47
N VAL A 48 -1.61 -4.83 -11.65
CA VAL A 48 -0.56 -4.21 -10.82
C VAL A 48 -0.95 -4.29 -9.35
N ALA A 49 0.02 -4.22 -8.44
CA ALA A 49 -0.24 -4.27 -7.00
C ALA A 49 -1.04 -3.05 -6.52
N ILE A 50 -1.90 -3.27 -5.53
CA ILE A 50 -2.61 -2.22 -4.80
C ILE A 50 -2.11 -2.20 -3.36
N TYR A 51 -1.56 -1.07 -2.94
CA TYR A 51 -1.09 -0.82 -1.58
C TYR A 51 -2.10 0.03 -0.81
N ASP A 52 -2.26 -0.24 0.49
CA ASP A 52 -3.02 0.64 1.39
C ASP A 52 -2.12 1.75 1.93
N TYR A 53 -2.53 3.01 1.74
CA TYR A 53 -1.75 4.19 2.12
C TYR A 53 -1.45 4.25 3.63
N GLN A 54 -2.41 3.90 4.48
CA GLN A 54 -2.21 3.91 5.93
C GLN A 54 -1.28 2.79 6.37
N LEU A 55 -1.37 1.61 5.74
CA LEU A 55 -0.40 0.56 5.99
C LEU A 55 1.01 0.96 5.54
N LEU A 56 1.18 1.72 4.46
CA LEU A 56 2.51 2.22 4.07
C LEU A 56 3.11 3.13 5.14
N ILE A 57 2.31 4.06 5.69
CA ILE A 57 2.72 4.93 6.80
C ILE A 57 3.13 4.10 8.01
N ASP A 58 2.27 3.17 8.43
CA ASP A 58 2.54 2.29 9.57
C ASP A 58 3.87 1.52 9.37
N ARG A 59 4.18 1.05 8.14
CA ARG A 59 5.43 0.34 7.85
C ARG A 59 6.66 1.23 7.95
N LEU A 60 6.57 2.43 7.39
CA LEU A 60 7.67 3.39 7.42
C LEU A 60 7.98 3.82 8.85
N ILE A 61 6.96 3.97 9.69
CA ILE A 61 7.16 4.25 11.12
C ILE A 61 7.75 3.04 11.84
N ASP A 62 7.20 1.84 11.64
CA ASP A 62 7.59 0.64 12.39
C ASP A 62 8.98 0.09 12.00
N ILE A 63 9.39 0.23 10.73
CA ILE A 63 10.58 -0.42 10.17
C ILE A 63 11.72 0.58 9.94
N GLU A 64 11.40 1.75 9.38
CA GLU A 64 12.39 2.80 9.07
C GLU A 64 12.49 3.85 10.19
N GLU A 65 11.75 3.66 11.30
CA GLU A 65 11.71 4.56 12.46
C GLU A 65 11.40 6.03 12.10
N LEU A 66 10.67 6.24 11.00
CA LEU A 66 10.26 7.57 10.55
C LEU A 66 9.14 8.12 11.45
N THR A 67 9.05 9.44 11.55
CA THR A 67 7.83 10.08 12.06
C THR A 67 6.71 9.94 11.04
N GLU A 68 5.46 10.12 11.49
CA GLU A 68 4.30 10.13 10.60
C GLU A 68 4.43 11.18 9.47
N GLU A 69 4.88 12.39 9.79
CA GLU A 69 5.13 13.45 8.82
C GLU A 69 6.21 13.04 7.80
N GLN A 70 7.33 12.46 8.27
CA GLN A 70 8.38 11.96 7.38
C GLN A 70 7.92 10.81 6.49
N ALA A 71 7.07 9.93 7.01
CA ALA A 71 6.51 8.83 6.25
C ALA A 71 5.56 9.34 5.14
N ILE A 72 4.72 10.33 5.45
CA ILE A 72 3.85 11.00 4.48
C ILE A 72 4.68 11.65 3.39
N ASP A 73 5.67 12.48 3.75
CA ASP A 73 6.57 13.12 2.79
C ASP A 73 7.27 12.06 1.92
N HIS A 74 7.76 10.98 2.53
CA HIS A 74 8.42 9.91 1.79
C HIS A 74 7.48 9.29 0.73
N ILE A 75 6.23 9.00 1.10
CA ILE A 75 5.24 8.46 0.16
C ILE A 75 4.92 9.46 -0.94
N GLU A 76 4.69 10.73 -0.62
CA GLU A 76 4.34 11.75 -1.61
C GLU A 76 5.44 11.97 -2.63
N TYR A 77 6.70 12.07 -2.19
CA TYR A 77 7.83 12.35 -3.07
C TYR A 77 8.37 11.12 -3.79
N ASN A 78 8.60 10.02 -3.08
CA ASN A 78 9.31 8.86 -3.65
C ASN A 78 8.35 7.89 -4.35
N ILE A 79 7.15 7.69 -3.79
CA ILE A 79 6.19 6.73 -4.29
C ILE A 79 5.21 7.40 -5.26
N LEU A 80 4.43 8.38 -4.80
CA LEU A 80 3.40 9.03 -5.62
C LEU A 80 4.00 9.95 -6.67
N GLY A 81 5.13 10.60 -6.38
CA GLY A 81 5.90 11.37 -7.36
C GLY A 81 6.40 10.54 -8.56
N SER A 82 6.40 9.21 -8.44
CA SER A 82 6.77 8.26 -9.48
C SER A 82 5.56 7.65 -10.22
N ILE A 83 4.32 8.01 -9.85
CA ILE A 83 3.10 7.59 -10.54
C ILE A 83 3.11 8.17 -11.96
N GLY A 84 3.45 7.34 -12.93
CA GLY A 84 3.62 7.75 -14.33
C GLY A 84 4.37 6.71 -15.17
N ALA A 85 5.09 5.79 -14.53
CA ALA A 85 5.62 4.61 -15.20
C ALA A 85 4.50 3.60 -15.53
N GLU A 86 4.61 2.93 -16.68
CA GLU A 86 3.76 1.77 -16.98
C GLU A 86 3.96 0.68 -15.93
N ASN A 87 2.90 -0.06 -15.61
CA ASN A 87 2.88 -1.12 -14.59
C ASN A 87 3.23 -0.68 -13.15
N PHE A 88 3.22 0.63 -12.85
CA PHE A 88 3.43 1.15 -11.50
C PHE A 88 2.26 0.79 -10.57
N PRO A 89 2.53 0.44 -9.30
CA PRO A 89 1.48 0.06 -8.37
C PRO A 89 0.53 1.21 -8.04
N VAL A 90 -0.69 0.87 -7.62
CA VAL A 90 -1.70 1.83 -7.16
C VAL A 90 -1.64 1.96 -5.64
N VAL A 91 -1.66 3.18 -5.14
CA VAL A 91 -1.81 3.46 -3.72
C VAL A 91 -3.24 3.90 -3.44
N MET A 92 -3.91 3.19 -2.53
CA MET A 92 -5.32 3.40 -2.19
C MET A 92 -5.46 4.07 -0.83
N ASN A 93 -6.23 5.17 -0.79
CA ASN A 93 -6.75 5.74 0.44
C ASN A 93 -8.15 5.19 0.72
N GLN A 94 -8.39 4.74 1.94
CA GLN A 94 -9.75 4.40 2.36
C GLN A 94 -10.54 5.68 2.61
N LEU A 95 -11.74 5.75 2.04
CA LEU A 95 -12.67 6.81 2.38
C LEU A 95 -13.12 6.64 3.85
N PRO A 96 -13.37 7.75 4.56
CA PRO A 96 -14.06 7.66 5.83
C PRO A 96 -15.41 6.96 5.62
N PRO A 97 -15.91 6.21 6.61
CA PRO A 97 -17.28 5.70 6.54
C PRO A 97 -18.24 6.89 6.39
N ASP A 98 -19.31 6.72 5.61
CA ASP A 98 -20.39 7.68 5.60
C ASP A 98 -20.98 7.74 7.02
N ASP A 99 -20.75 8.85 7.73
CA ASP A 99 -21.41 9.13 9.00
C ASP A 99 -22.89 9.39 8.68
N ASP A 100 -23.71 8.33 8.67
CA ASP A 100 -25.17 8.45 8.60
C ASP A 100 -25.68 9.00 9.95
N ASP A 101 -25.52 10.31 10.16
CA ASP A 101 -26.05 11.04 11.32
C ASP A 101 -27.54 11.41 11.10
N SER A 102 -28.29 10.56 10.39
CA SER A 102 -29.66 10.84 9.94
C SER A 102 -30.75 10.03 10.64
N GLN A 103 -30.43 9.28 11.70
CA GLN A 103 -31.47 8.66 12.54
C GLN A 103 -31.27 8.98 14.02
N LYS A 104 -31.69 10.18 14.42
CA LYS A 104 -32.00 10.51 15.80
C LYS A 104 -33.41 11.05 15.95
#